data_AF-A0A820PUE6-F1
#
_entry.id   AF-A0A820PUE6-F1
#
_cell.length_a   1.000
_cell.length_b   1.000
_cell.length_c   1.000
_cell.angle_alpha   90.00
_cell.angle_beta   90.00
_cell.angle_gamma   90.00
#
_symmetry.space_group_name_H-M   'P 1'
#
loop_
_entity.id
_entity.type
_entity.pdbx_description
1 polymer ?
#
loop_
_entity_poly.entity_id
_entity_poly.type
_entity_poly.pdbx_seq_one_letter_code
_entity_poly.pdbx_strand_id
1 'polypeptide(L)'
;MAEQPQESLDKNVEIWRIKKLIKSLEAARGNGTSMISLIIPPRDQISRIATLLVDEYGTAANIRSRVNRLSVLSAITSVQGRLKLYNKVPNNGLVIYCGTIPTDDGKEKKVNIDFEPFKPINTSLYLCDNKFHTEA
;
A
#
# COMPACT_ATOMS: atom_id res chain seq x y z
N MET A 1 2.59 -2.02 -41.97
CA MET A 1 1.49 -1.18 -41.47
C MET A 1 1.76 -0.97 -39.99
N ALA A 2 1.95 0.29 -39.58
CA ALA A 2 2.50 0.68 -38.29
C ALA A 2 1.37 1.04 -37.31
N GLU A 3 1.24 0.26 -36.24
CA GLU A 3 0.37 0.55 -35.09
C GLU A 3 1.19 0.39 -33.80
N GLN A 4 2.01 1.38 -33.45
CA GLN A 4 2.71 1.43 -32.15
C GLN A 4 2.82 2.81 -31.42
N PRO A 5 2.05 3.90 -31.69
CA PRO A 5 2.13 5.09 -30.83
C PRO A 5 1.25 5.06 -29.56
N GLN A 6 0.15 4.30 -29.55
CA GLN A 6 -0.90 4.43 -28.52
C GLN A 6 -0.47 3.85 -27.15
N GLU A 7 -0.03 2.60 -27.10
CA GLU A 7 0.42 1.92 -25.86
C GLU A 7 1.53 2.67 -25.11
N SER A 8 2.36 3.44 -25.83
CA SER A 8 3.47 4.19 -25.24
C SER A 8 2.98 5.44 -24.52
N LEU A 9 1.90 6.06 -25.00
CA LEU A 9 1.25 7.20 -24.34
C LEU A 9 0.50 6.74 -23.08
N ASP A 10 -0.24 5.64 -23.16
CA ASP A 10 -0.96 5.07 -22.01
C ASP A 10 0.00 4.70 -20.88
N LYS A 11 1.12 4.03 -21.20
CA LYS A 11 2.20 3.73 -20.26
C LYS A 11 2.80 4.99 -19.63
N ASN A 12 3.02 6.06 -20.41
CA ASN A 12 3.53 7.33 -19.88
C ASN A 12 2.54 8.03 -18.95
N VAL A 13 1.24 7.96 -19.24
CA VAL A 13 0.19 8.52 -18.37
C VAL A 13 0.11 7.74 -17.05
N GLU A 14 0.21 6.41 -17.08
CA GLU A 14 0.24 5.58 -15.87
C GLU A 14 1.50 5.81 -15.03
N ILE A 15 2.68 5.91 -15.66
CA ILE A 15 3.93 6.29 -14.97
C ILE A 15 3.78 7.67 -14.33
N TRP A 16 3.15 8.62 -15.03
CA TRP A 16 2.89 9.94 -14.48
C TRP A 16 1.89 9.89 -13.31
N ARG A 17 0.84 9.06 -13.38
CA ARG A 17 -0.11 8.84 -12.28
C ARG A 17 0.61 8.24 -11.07
N ILE A 18 1.42 7.19 -11.24
CA ILE A 18 2.17 6.58 -10.15
C ILE A 18 3.16 7.58 -9.54
N LYS A 19 3.93 8.32 -10.35
CA LYS A 19 4.83 9.38 -9.85
C LYS A 19 4.07 10.47 -9.09
N LYS A 20 2.89 10.87 -9.57
CA LYS A 20 2.05 11.85 -8.89
C LYS A 20 1.45 11.29 -7.59
N LEU A 21 1.11 10.01 -7.57
CA LEU A 21 0.66 9.29 -6.37
C LEU A 21 1.78 9.21 -5.35
N ILE A 22 2.99 8.79 -5.74
CA ILE A 22 4.18 8.76 -4.88
C ILE A 22 4.42 10.16 -4.30
N LYS A 23 4.44 11.20 -5.13
CA LYS A 23 4.64 12.58 -4.67
C LYS A 23 3.53 13.05 -3.71
N SER A 24 2.30 12.60 -3.93
CA SER A 24 1.16 12.91 -3.04
C SER A 24 1.23 12.14 -1.73
N LEU A 25 1.70 10.89 -1.76
CA LEU A 25 1.90 10.02 -0.60
C LEU A 25 3.07 10.51 0.26
N GLU A 26 4.18 10.95 -0.36
CA GLU A 26 5.31 11.57 0.35
C GLU A 26 4.94 12.91 1.00
N ALA A 27 4.09 13.70 0.33
CA ALA A 27 3.58 14.96 0.87
C ALA A 27 2.56 14.73 2.00
N ALA A 28 1.82 13.63 1.95
CA ALA A 28 0.86 13.25 2.97
C ALA A 28 1.58 12.69 4.20
N ARG A 29 2.02 13.57 5.10
CA ARG A 29 2.53 13.18 6.43
C ARG A 29 1.36 12.96 7.38
N GLY A 30 1.31 11.78 7.99
CA GLY A 30 0.33 11.44 9.02
C GLY A 30 0.80 11.89 10.39
N ASN A 31 -0.15 12.23 11.28
CA ASN A 31 0.14 12.39 12.70
C ASN A 31 0.20 11.00 13.36
N GLY A 32 1.30 10.26 13.15
CA GLY A 32 1.58 8.99 13.83
C GLY A 32 1.93 7.82 12.92
N THR A 33 2.09 6.63 13.53
CA THR A 33 2.55 5.37 12.93
C THR A 33 1.38 4.61 12.32
N SER A 34 0.88 5.14 11.22
CA SER A 34 -0.39 4.68 10.63
C SER A 34 -0.28 4.41 9.13
N MET A 35 0.94 4.40 8.57
CA MET A 35 1.15 4.11 7.15
C MET A 35 1.76 2.74 6.98
N ILE A 36 0.99 1.86 6.36
CA ILE A 36 1.42 0.53 5.96
C ILE A 36 1.73 0.58 4.47
N SER A 37 2.98 0.31 4.16
CA SER A 37 3.45 0.00 2.81
C SER A 37 3.59 -1.50 2.70
N LEU A 38 2.77 -2.13 1.87
CA LEU A 38 2.86 -3.55 1.56
C LEU A 38 3.16 -3.72 0.08
N ILE A 39 4.28 -4.37 -0.23
CA ILE A 39 4.73 -4.68 -1.58
C ILE A 39 4.86 -6.19 -1.68
N ILE A 40 4.14 -6.76 -2.65
CA ILE A 40 4.04 -8.19 -2.87
C ILE A 40 4.67 -8.51 -4.23
N PRO A 41 5.76 -9.28 -4.28
CA PRO A 41 6.37 -9.65 -5.54
C PRO A 41 5.48 -10.63 -6.31
N PRO A 42 5.53 -10.62 -7.66
CA PRO A 42 4.89 -11.67 -8.42
C PRO A 42 5.58 -12.98 -8.06
N ARG A 43 4.78 -14.05 -7.88
CA ARG A 43 5.17 -15.40 -7.40
C ARG A 43 5.02 -15.64 -5.89
N ASP A 44 4.76 -14.63 -5.06
CA ASP A 44 4.37 -14.89 -3.66
C ASP A 44 2.88 -15.26 -3.56
N GLN A 45 2.49 -15.91 -2.47
CA GLN A 45 1.12 -16.36 -2.25
C GLN A 45 0.39 -15.38 -1.35
N ILE A 46 -0.81 -14.96 -1.77
CA ILE A 46 -1.69 -14.11 -0.96
C ILE A 46 -1.92 -14.70 0.43
N SER A 47 -2.05 -16.03 0.55
CA SER A 47 -2.21 -16.72 1.83
C SER A 47 -1.06 -16.48 2.80
N ARG A 48 0.18 -16.41 2.30
CA ARG A 48 1.35 -16.17 3.16
C ARG A 48 1.31 -14.76 3.74
N ILE A 49 0.98 -13.77 2.92
CA ILE A 49 0.82 -12.38 3.32
C ILE A 49 -0.38 -12.21 4.26
N ALA A 50 -1.47 -12.94 4.02
CA ALA A 50 -2.62 -12.96 4.91
C ALA A 50 -2.26 -13.47 6.31
N THR A 51 -1.49 -14.56 6.41
CA THR A 51 -0.99 -15.06 7.69
C THR A 51 -0.07 -14.05 8.38
N LEU A 52 0.84 -13.43 7.63
CA LEU A 52 1.73 -12.39 8.18
C LEU A 52 0.94 -11.20 8.73
N LEU A 53 -0.09 -10.73 8.02
CA LEU A 53 -0.95 -9.65 8.52
C LEU A 53 -1.75 -10.05 9.76
N VAL A 54 -2.12 -11.32 9.93
CA VAL A 54 -2.79 -11.82 11.15
C VAL A 54 -1.82 -11.82 12.34
N ASP A 55 -0.58 -12.24 12.13
CA ASP A 55 0.47 -12.19 13.15
C ASP A 55 0.78 -10.75 13.56
N GLU A 56 0.95 -9.86 12.57
CA GLU A 56 1.15 -8.42 12.79
C GLU A 56 -0.05 -7.78 13.51
N TYR A 57 -1.28 -8.23 13.24
CA TYR A 57 -2.46 -7.77 13.97
C TYR A 57 -2.39 -8.15 15.46
N GLY A 58 -1.96 -9.37 15.78
CA GLY A 58 -1.77 -9.84 17.14
C GLY A 58 -0.67 -9.07 17.87
N THR A 59 0.46 -8.84 17.20
CA THR A 59 1.58 -8.06 17.74
C THR A 59 1.20 -6.58 17.93
N ALA A 60 0.49 -5.99 16.97
CA ALA A 60 -0.01 -4.62 17.07
C ALA A 60 -1.00 -4.43 18.22
N ALA A 61 -1.75 -5.47 18.61
CA ALA A 61 -2.67 -5.40 19.75
C ALA A 61 -1.94 -5.21 21.10
N ASN A 62 -0.66 -5.59 21.18
CA ASN A 62 0.19 -5.42 22.37
C ASN A 62 0.86 -4.04 22.48
N ILE A 63 0.66 -3.14 21.51
CA ILE A 63 1.19 -1.77 21.56
C ILE A 63 0.60 -1.03 22.77
N ARG A 64 1.48 -0.45 23.62
CA ARG A 64 1.11 0.28 24.84
C ARG A 64 0.28 1.54 24.56
N SER A 65 0.60 2.25 23.47
CA SER A 65 -0.12 3.46 23.07
C SER A 65 -1.47 3.11 22.47
N ARG A 66 -2.56 3.44 23.18
CA ARG A 66 -3.95 3.18 22.73
C ARG A 66 -4.24 3.77 21.34
N VAL A 67 -3.75 4.98 21.07
CA VAL A 67 -3.98 5.70 19.80
C VAL A 67 -3.23 5.02 18.63
N ASN A 68 -1.95 4.70 18.80
CA ASN A 68 -1.18 3.97 17.78
C ASN A 68 -1.74 2.56 17.57
N ARG A 69 -2.13 1.87 18.64
CA ARG A 69 -2.77 0.56 18.54
C ARG A 69 -4.01 0.59 17.67
N LEU A 70 -4.95 1.50 17.95
CA LEU A 70 -6.19 1.62 17.16
C LEU A 70 -5.89 1.96 15.69
N SER A 71 -4.88 2.79 15.45
CA SER A 71 -4.48 3.20 14.11
C SER A 71 -3.88 2.05 13.30
N VAL A 72 -2.92 1.31 13.88
CA VAL A 72 -2.27 0.16 13.23
C VAL A 72 -3.28 -0.96 13.01
N LEU A 73 -4.13 -1.28 14.00
CA LEU A 73 -5.17 -2.30 13.84
C LEU A 73 -6.15 -1.94 12.72
N SER A 74 -6.63 -0.69 12.67
CA SER A 74 -7.54 -0.26 11.59
C SER A 74 -6.87 -0.29 10.21
N ALA A 75 -5.57 0.00 10.12
CA ALA A 75 -4.82 -0.07 8.88
C ALA A 75 -4.65 -1.54 8.42
N ILE A 76 -4.25 -2.44 9.32
CA ILE A 76 -4.12 -3.88 9.01
C ILE A 76 -5.46 -4.47 8.57
N THR A 77 -6.55 -4.20 9.28
CA THR A 77 -7.89 -4.68 8.88
C THR A 77 -8.27 -4.18 7.48
N SER A 78 -7.90 -2.94 7.14
CA SER A 78 -8.17 -2.39 5.81
C SER A 78 -7.34 -3.06 4.72
N VAL A 79 -6.05 -3.33 4.99
CA VAL A 79 -5.18 -4.08 4.06
C VAL A 79 -5.70 -5.51 3.87
N GLN A 80 -6.09 -6.20 4.94
CA GLN A 80 -6.67 -7.54 4.86
C GLN A 80 -7.95 -7.57 4.03
N GLY A 81 -8.82 -6.56 4.19
CA GLY A 81 -10.03 -6.42 3.37
C GLY A 81 -9.71 -6.26 1.89
N ARG A 82 -8.69 -5.46 1.54
CA ARG A 82 -8.22 -5.28 0.15
C ARG A 82 -7.55 -6.54 -0.39
N LEU A 83 -6.71 -7.17 0.42
CA LEU A 83 -6.00 -8.38 0.05
C LEU A 83 -6.96 -9.53 -0.29
N LYS A 84 -8.10 -9.64 0.40
CA LYS A 84 -9.16 -10.64 0.10
C LYS A 84 -9.81 -10.46 -1.28
N LEU A 85 -9.80 -9.25 -1.85
CA LEU A 85 -10.33 -9.03 -3.21
C LEU A 85 -9.42 -9.65 -4.27
N TYR A 86 -8.13 -9.83 -3.96
CA TYR A 86 -7.15 -10.44 -4.85
C TYR A 86 -6.93 -11.90 -4.49
N ASN A 87 -7.53 -12.81 -5.27
CA ASN A 87 -7.34 -14.25 -5.04
C ASN A 87 -5.95 -14.75 -5.52
N LYS A 88 -5.27 -13.97 -6.36
CA LYS A 88 -3.94 -14.27 -6.91
C LYS A 88 -3.15 -12.98 -7.06
N VAL A 89 -1.84 -13.03 -6.80
CA VAL A 89 -0.93 -11.90 -7.07
C VAL A 89 -0.81 -11.72 -8.60
N PRO A 90 -1.04 -10.52 -9.15
CA PRO A 90 -0.83 -10.23 -10.56
C PRO A 90 0.66 -10.43 -10.96
N ASN A 91 0.91 -10.66 -12.25
CA ASN A 91 2.24 -11.04 -12.76
C ASN A 91 3.31 -9.95 -12.59
N ASN A 92 2.91 -8.70 -12.34
CA ASN A 92 3.83 -7.60 -12.08
C ASN A 92 4.06 -7.34 -10.58
N GLY A 93 3.33 -8.02 -9.70
CA GLY A 93 3.31 -7.76 -8.26
C GLY A 93 2.18 -6.82 -7.86
N LEU A 94 1.94 -6.71 -6.55
CA LEU A 94 0.87 -5.89 -5.99
C LEU A 94 1.44 -4.93 -4.96
N VAL A 95 1.13 -3.65 -5.10
CA VAL A 95 1.47 -2.62 -4.13
C VAL A 95 0.19 -2.15 -3.45
N ILE A 96 0.18 -2.23 -2.13
CA ILE A 96 -0.92 -1.74 -1.29
C ILE A 96 -0.36 -0.73 -0.32
N TYR A 97 -0.83 0.51 -0.44
CA TYR A 97 -0.61 1.57 0.53
C TYR A 97 -1.90 1.79 1.31
N CYS A 98 -1.78 1.68 2.62
CA CYS A 98 -2.89 1.92 3.52
C CYS A 98 -2.44 2.87 4.62
N GLY A 99 -3.21 3.90 4.89
CA GLY A 99 -2.97 4.71 6.08
C GLY A 99 -4.06 5.73 6.35
N THR A 100 -3.90 6.47 7.43
CA THR A 100 -4.85 7.50 7.83
C THR A 100 -4.13 8.84 7.83
N ILE A 101 -4.62 9.78 7.04
CA ILE A 101 -4.07 11.14 6.98
C ILE A 101 -5.07 12.09 7.65
N PRO A 102 -4.62 12.94 8.59
CA PRO A 102 -5.46 14.03 9.07
C PRO A 102 -5.61 15.04 7.93
N THR A 103 -6.84 15.42 7.63
CA THR A 103 -7.12 16.57 6.76
C THR A 103 -7.22 17.84 7.61
N ASP A 104 -6.97 18.99 7.00
CA ASP A 104 -6.97 20.32 7.65
C ASP A 104 -8.28 20.63 8.40
N ASP A 105 -9.39 19.98 8.00
CA ASP A 105 -10.71 20.01 8.66
C ASP A 105 -10.76 19.23 10.00
N GLY A 106 -9.63 18.70 10.48
CA GLY A 106 -9.57 17.84 11.68
C GLY A 106 -10.15 16.44 11.49
N LYS A 107 -10.59 16.10 10.26
CA LYS A 107 -11.12 14.77 9.92
C LYS A 107 -10.00 13.81 9.54
N GLU A 108 -10.13 12.57 10.00
CA GLU A 108 -9.27 11.46 9.61
C GLU A 108 -9.72 10.88 8.26
N LYS A 109 -8.88 10.99 7.24
CA LYS A 109 -9.12 10.39 5.93
C LYS A 109 -8.32 9.11 5.79
N LYS A 110 -9.01 7.99 5.62
CA LYS A 110 -8.39 6.71 5.27
C LYS A 110 -7.97 6.76 3.80
N VAL A 111 -6.69 6.51 3.56
CA VAL A 111 -6.06 6.40 2.25
C VAL A 111 -5.80 4.92 2.02
N ASN A 112 -6.44 4.38 1.00
CA ASN A 112 -6.30 2.99 0.59
C ASN A 112 -6.03 3.02 -0.91
N ILE A 113 -4.80 2.74 -1.31
CA ILE A 113 -4.37 2.75 -2.69
C ILE A 113 -3.78 1.37 -2.98
N ASP A 114 -4.38 0.68 -3.93
CA ASP A 114 -3.88 -0.56 -4.49
C ASP A 114 -3.57 -0.31 -5.97
N PHE A 115 -2.41 -0.76 -6.43
CA PHE A 115 -2.05 -0.75 -7.84
C PHE A 115 -1.02 -1.84 -8.15
N GLU A 116 -0.98 -2.24 -9.40
CA GLU A 116 0.09 -3.07 -9.93
C GLU A 116 1.19 -2.17 -10.53
N PRO A 117 2.47 -2.40 -10.20
CA PRO A 117 3.58 -1.66 -10.77
C PRO A 117 3.85 -2.12 -12.21
N PHE A 118 4.39 -1.25 -13.05
CA PHE A 118 4.74 -1.58 -14.45
C PHE A 118 6.03 -2.41 -14.57
N LYS A 119 6.86 -2.40 -13.53
CA LYS A 119 8.04 -3.26 -13.41
C LYS A 119 7.75 -4.36 -12.41
N PRO A 120 8.07 -5.64 -12.72
CA PRO A 120 7.97 -6.71 -11.76
C PRO A 120 8.87 -6.38 -10.55
N ILE A 121 8.25 -6.26 -9.38
CA ILE A 121 9.00 -6.01 -8.14
C ILE A 121 9.46 -7.36 -7.60
N ASN A 122 10.76 -7.58 -7.44
CA ASN A 122 11.28 -8.80 -6.81
C ASN A 122 11.36 -8.72 -5.28
N THR A 123 11.23 -7.51 -4.72
CA THR A 123 11.29 -7.26 -3.29
C THR A 123 9.91 -7.39 -2.66
N SER A 124 9.81 -8.19 -1.60
CA SER A 124 8.69 -8.09 -0.65
C SER A 124 9.07 -7.09 0.42
N LEU A 125 8.18 -6.14 0.68
CA LEU A 125 8.42 -5.11 1.69
C LEU A 125 7.13 -4.87 2.44
N TYR A 126 7.18 -5.09 3.75
CA TYR A 126 6.14 -4.71 4.68
C TYR A 126 6.76 -3.75 5.69
N LEU A 127 6.30 -2.51 5.68
CA LEU A 127 6.78 -1.46 6.57
C LEU A 127 5.60 -0.68 7.13
N CYS A 128 5.55 -0.58 8.45
CA CYS A 128 4.66 0.35 9.14
C CYS A 128 5.50 1.51 9.68
N ASP A 129 5.29 2.70 9.13
CA ASP A 129 6.00 3.91 9.58
C ASP A 129 5.06 5.11 9.59
N ASN A 130 5.59 6.28 9.89
CA ASN A 130 4.87 7.55 9.82
C ASN A 130 4.86 8.13 8.40
N LYS A 131 5.55 7.48 7.45
CA LYS A 131 5.67 7.86 6.05
C LYS A 131 5.46 6.64 5.15
N PHE A 132 4.92 6.86 3.96
CA PHE A 132 4.87 5.83 2.93
C PHE A 132 6.27 5.59 2.38
N HIS A 133 6.77 4.37 2.52
CA HIS A 133 7.94 3.93 1.78
C HIS A 133 7.51 3.57 0.36
N THR A 134 7.97 4.37 -0.60
CA THR A 134 7.71 4.20 -2.04
C THR A 134 8.95 3.71 -2.80
N GLU A 135 9.90 3.07 -2.11
CA GLU A 135 11.07 2.44 -2.75
C GLU A 135 10.66 1.12 -3.44
N ALA A 136 10.19 1.25 -4.67
CA ALA A 136 10.12 0.18 -5.66
C ALA A 136 10.23 0.72 -7.10
#